data_AF-A0A3B5KVW1-F1
#
_entry.id   AF-A0A3B5KVW1-F1
#
_cell.length_a   1.000
_cell.length_b   1.000
_cell.length_c   1.000
_cell.angle_alpha   90.00
_cell.angle_beta   90.00
_cell.angle_gamma   90.00
#
_symmetry.space_group_name_H-M   'P 1'
#
loop_
_entity.id
_entity.type
_entity.pdbx_description
1 polymer ?
#
loop_
_entity_poly.entity_id
_entity_poly.type
_entity_poly.pdbx_seq_one_letter_code
_entity_poly.pdbx_strand_id
1 'polypeptide(L)' 'MSVGSEENKGTERFLSPDRGRGLRAVRHFAVGELVFACPAYSYVLTVNERGAHCEHCFTR' A
#
# COMPACT_ATOMS: atom_id res chain seq x y z
N MET A 1 3.34 -19.10 3.78
CA MET A 1 2.16 -18.22 3.73
C MET A 1 2.43 -17.20 2.64
N SER A 2 1.63 -17.26 1.59
CA SER A 2 1.85 -16.63 0.28
C SER A 2 1.85 -15.11 0.38
N VAL A 3 3.03 -14.49 0.20
CA VAL A 3 3.16 -13.06 -0.12
C VAL A 3 2.72 -12.87 -1.56
N GLY A 4 1.40 -12.89 -1.78
CA GLY A 4 0.78 -12.44 -3.00
C GLY A 4 -0.09 -11.26 -2.62
N SER A 5 0.49 -10.05 -2.59
CA SER A 5 -0.33 -8.87 -2.75
C SER A 5 -1.10 -9.08 -4.05
N GLU A 6 -2.41 -9.23 -3.95
CA GLU A 6 -3.34 -9.41 -5.05
C GLU A 6 -2.85 -8.69 -6.30
N GLU A 7 -2.82 -9.40 -7.43
CA GLU A 7 -2.78 -8.75 -8.73
C GLU A 7 -3.76 -7.59 -8.67
N ASN A 8 -3.21 -6.38 -8.71
CA ASN A 8 -3.94 -5.20 -8.37
C ASN A 8 -4.86 -4.93 -9.56
N LYS A 9 -6.07 -5.49 -9.54
CA LYS A 9 -6.94 -5.69 -10.72
C LYS A 9 -7.24 -4.40 -11.51
N GLY A 10 -6.97 -3.23 -10.92
CA GLY A 10 -7.11 -1.92 -11.56
C GLY A 10 -5.81 -1.18 -11.87
N THR A 11 -4.63 -1.73 -11.56
CA THR A 11 -3.34 -1.07 -11.81
C THR A 11 -2.25 -2.03 -12.26
N GLU A 12 -1.42 -1.60 -13.21
CA GLU A 12 -0.28 -2.36 -13.71
C GLU A 12 1.04 -1.61 -13.45
N ARG A 13 2.13 -2.38 -13.41
CA ARG A 13 3.48 -1.83 -13.36
C ARG A 13 3.90 -1.47 -14.78
N PHE A 14 4.35 -0.23 -14.99
CA PHE A 14 4.85 0.22 -16.28
C PHE A 14 6.24 0.87 -16.15
N LEU A 15 6.95 1.00 -17.27
CA LEU A 15 8.18 1.78 -17.33
C LEU A 15 7.85 3.21 -17.71
N SER A 16 8.04 4.13 -16.78
CA SER A 16 7.86 5.56 -17.00
C SER A 16 9.11 6.14 -17.67
N PRO A 17 8.98 6.94 -18.75
CA PRO A 17 10.09 7.69 -19.31
C PRO A 17 10.79 8.50 -18.21
N ASP A 18 12.11 8.37 -18.11
CA ASP A 18 13.00 9.09 -17.18
C ASP A 18 12.80 8.87 -15.67
N ARG A 19 11.83 8.06 -15.23
CA ARG A 19 11.54 7.81 -13.79
C ARG A 19 11.58 6.33 -13.41
N GLY A 20 11.99 5.47 -14.33
CA GLY A 20 12.12 4.04 -14.09
C GLY A 20 10.76 3.36 -14.06
N ARG A 21 10.30 2.91 -12.88
CA ARG A 21 9.11 2.07 -12.75
C ARG A 21 7.97 2.85 -12.10
N GLY A 22 6.81 2.84 -12.76
CA GLY A 22 5.61 3.50 -12.28
C GLY A 22 4.44 2.52 -12.12
N LEU A 23 3.38 3.03 -11.52
CA LEU A 23 2.08 2.36 -11.41
C LEU A 23 1.09 3.09 -12.33
N ARG A 24 0.43 2.37 -13.24
CA ARG A 24 -0.55 2.92 -14.18
C ARG A 24 -1.91 2.30 -13.92
N ALA A 25 -2.96 3.11 -13.94
CA ALA A 25 -4.33 2.64 -13.87
C ALA A 25 -4.72 1.91 -15.17
N VAL A 26 -5.25 0.69 -15.03
CA VAL A 26 -5.78 -0.14 -16.13
C VAL A 26 -7.30 0.09 -16.31
N ARG A 27 -7.96 0.68 -15.30
CA ARG A 27 -9.37 1.04 -15.32
C ARG A 27 -9.57 2.51 -14.89
N HIS A 28 -10.75 3.05 -15.16
CA HIS A 28 -11.17 4.33 -14.60
C HIS A 28 -11.46 4.19 -13.10
N PHE A 29 -11.01 5.17 -12.31
CA PHE A 29 -11.33 5.29 -10.89
C PHE A 29 -12.13 6.58 -10.66
N ALA A 30 -13.18 6.51 -9.85
CA ALA A 30 -13.94 7.68 -9.42
C ALA A 30 -13.25 8.41 -8.25
N VAL A 31 -13.64 9.66 -8.01
CA VAL A 31 -13.17 10.40 -6.83
C VAL A 31 -13.65 9.70 -5.56
N GLY A 32 -12.72 9.37 -4.67
CA GLY A 32 -13.01 8.63 -3.43
C GLY A 32 -12.96 7.10 -3.57
N GLU A 33 -12.69 6.57 -4.77
CA GLU A 33 -12.54 5.14 -4.97
C GLU A 33 -11.18 4.63 -4.51
N LEU A 34 -11.17 3.50 -3.79
CA LEU A 34 -9.93 2.86 -3.34
C LEU A 34 -9.22 2.17 -4.53
N VAL A 35 -8.03 2.66 -4.86
CA VAL A 35 -7.21 2.11 -5.95
C VAL A 35 -6.60 0.77 -5.55
N PHE A 36 -5.99 0.69 -4.37
CA PHE A 36 -5.48 -0.55 -3.78
C PHE A 36 -5.28 -0.45 -2.27
N ALA A 37 -5.23 -1.59 -1.59
CA ALA A 37 -4.80 -1.73 -0.22
C ALA A 37 -3.50 -2.52 -0.16
N CYS A 38 -2.56 -2.10 0.66
CA CYS A 38 -1.29 -2.79 0.85
C CYS A 38 -1.06 -3.01 2.35
N PRO A 39 -1.09 -4.26 2.84
CA PRO A 39 -0.65 -4.53 4.20
C PRO A 39 0.84 -4.19 4.29
N ALA A 40 1.23 -3.56 5.40
CA ALA A 40 2.63 -3.24 5.63
C ALA A 40 3.48 -4.51 5.57
N TYR A 41 4.48 -4.55 4.70
CA TYR A 41 5.39 -5.68 4.59
C TYR A 41 6.15 -5.91 5.91
N SER A 42 6.59 -4.80 6.51
CA SER A 42 7.15 -4.72 7.86
C SER A 42 6.83 -3.33 8.40
N TYR A 43 6.59 -3.22 9.70
CA TYR A 43 6.30 -1.95 10.36
C TYR A 43 6.89 -1.96 11.78
N VAL A 44 7.21 -0.77 12.29
CA VAL A 44 7.69 -0.57 13.66
C VAL A 44 7.00 0.67 14.24
N LEU A 45 6.53 0.57 15.48
CA LEU A 45 5.96 1.71 16.19
C LEU A 45 7.08 2.62 16.70
N THR A 46 6.94 3.92 16.46
CA THR A 46 7.90 4.93 16.95
C THR A 46 7.95 4.92 18.47
N VAL A 47 9.12 5.22 19.06
CA VAL A 47 9.32 5.11 20.51
C VAL A 47 8.37 6.02 21.30
N ASN A 48 8.05 7.20 20.75
CA ASN A 48 7.22 8.20 21.42
C ASN A 48 5.75 7.79 21.55
N GLU A 49 5.26 6.88 20.70
CA GLU A 49 3.87 6.41 20.72
C GLU A 49 3.69 5.10 21.50
N ARG A 50 4.78 4.53 22.04
CA ARG A 50 4.73 3.31 22.85
C ARG A 50 3.95 3.56 24.14
N GLY A 51 3.00 2.68 24.43
CA GLY A 51 2.10 2.79 25.58
C GLY A 51 0.81 3.56 25.30
N ALA A 52 0.76 4.36 24.23
CA ALA A 52 -0.47 4.98 23.74
C ALA A 52 -1.12 4.16 22.60
N HIS A 53 -0.32 3.44 21.81
CA HIS A 53 -0.80 2.65 20.67
C HIS A 53 -0.34 1.20 20.77
N CYS A 54 -1.17 0.27 20.28
CA CYS A 54 -0.84 -1.14 20.16
C CYS A 54 0.27 -1.35 19.11
N GLU A 55 1.31 -2.11 19.48
CA GLU A 55 2.46 -2.36 18.60
C GLU A 55 2.12 -3.21 17.35
N HIS A 56 0.97 -3.90 17.33
CA HIS A 56 0.57 -4.79 16.25
C HIS A 56 -0.48 -4.19 15.29
N CYS A 57 -1.50 -3.51 15.82
CA CYS A 57 -2.59 -2.97 14.99
C CYS A 57 -2.63 -1.45 14.93
N PHE A 58 -1.71 -0.76 15.63
CA PHE A 58 -1.63 0.70 15.73
C PHE A 58 -2.93 1.35 16.23
N THR A 59 -3.80 0.58 16.88
CA THR A 59 -5.01 1.08 17.55
C THR A 59 -4.63 1.75 18.87
N ARG A 60 -5.34 2.81 19.24
CA ARG A 60 -5.18 3.57 20.48
C ARG A 60 -6.10 3.05 21.59
#